data_AF-A0AB36MJ47-F1
#
_entry.id   AF-A0AB36MJ47-F1
#
_cell.length_a   1.000
_cell.length_b   1.000
_cell.length_c   1.000
_cell.angle_alpha   90.00
_cell.angle_beta   90.00
_cell.angle_gamma   90.00
#
_symmetry.space_group_name_H-M   'P 1'
#
loop_
_entity.id
_entity.type
_entity.pdbx_description
1 polymer ?
#
loop_
_entity_poly.entity_id
_entity_poly.type
_entity_poly.pdbx_seq_one_letter_code
_entity_poly.pdbx_strand_id
1 'polypeptide(L)'
;MRYEDFKNEIEKIDNNLSVEKYDEDQIAMIGTTLQDRKAGDVEIFVNEDVSVFRITTDDNDHCFLKISIGVDITSFDTFFEILNLIKEYMENL
;
A
#
# COMPACT_ATOMS: atom_id res chain seq x y z
N MET A 1 7.15 9.38 8.49
CA MET A 1 5.86 10.01 8.16
C MET A 1 4.77 9.32 8.96
N ARG A 2 3.76 10.04 9.49
CA ARG A 2 2.62 9.37 10.16
C ARG A 2 1.69 8.76 9.11
N TYR A 3 0.91 7.75 9.49
CA TYR A 3 -0.02 7.07 8.59
C TYR A 3 -0.99 8.02 7.88
N GLU A 4 -1.63 8.94 8.61
CA GLU A 4 -2.57 9.90 8.01
C GLU A 4 -1.90 10.84 7.00
N ASP A 5 -0.67 11.25 7.27
CA ASP A 5 0.08 12.11 6.33
C ASP A 5 0.42 11.30 5.07
N PHE A 6 0.89 10.05 5.22
CA PHE A 6 1.18 9.12 4.13
C PHE A 6 -0.04 8.84 3.25
N LYS A 7 -1.18 8.50 3.87
CA LYS A 7 -2.45 8.29 3.19
C LYS A 7 -2.84 9.51 2.36
N ASN A 8 -2.83 10.69 2.97
CA ASN A 8 -3.21 11.92 2.29
C ASN A 8 -2.30 12.26 1.11
N GLU A 9 -1.00 12.01 1.20
CA GLU A 9 -0.08 12.27 0.08
C GLU A 9 -0.30 11.27 -1.07
N ILE A 10 -0.52 9.99 -0.80
CA ILE A 10 -0.81 8.99 -1.84
C ILE A 10 -2.13 9.31 -2.56
N GLU A 11 -3.20 9.58 -1.82
CA GLU A 11 -4.53 9.83 -2.40
C GLU A 11 -4.62 11.14 -3.20
N LYS A 12 -3.64 12.05 -3.06
CA LYS A 12 -3.53 13.27 -3.89
C LYS A 12 -2.89 13.03 -5.25
N ILE A 13 -2.10 11.96 -5.41
CA ILE A 13 -1.37 11.67 -6.64
C ILE A 13 -2.34 11.36 -7.79
N ASP A 14 -3.36 10.54 -7.50
CA ASP A 14 -4.40 10.16 -8.44
C ASP A 14 -5.68 9.80 -7.66
N ASN A 15 -6.83 10.26 -8.14
CA ASN A 15 -8.13 10.02 -7.49
C ASN A 15 -8.54 8.54 -7.48
N ASN A 16 -7.88 7.69 -8.26
CA ASN A 16 -8.10 6.25 -8.27
C ASN A 16 -7.25 5.52 -7.22
N LEU A 17 -6.35 6.21 -6.52
CA LEU A 17 -5.56 5.63 -5.45
C LEU A 17 -6.29 5.74 -4.13
N SER A 18 -6.24 4.67 -3.34
CA SER A 18 -6.70 4.68 -1.95
C SER A 18 -5.73 3.94 -1.06
N VAL A 19 -5.65 4.34 0.21
CA VAL A 19 -4.79 3.68 1.21
C VAL A 19 -5.62 3.16 2.36
N GLU A 20 -5.39 1.89 2.69
CA GLU A 20 -6.04 1.21 3.81
C GLU A 20 -4.99 0.67 4.78
N LYS A 21 -5.28 0.79 6.08
CA LYS A 21 -4.55 0.11 7.15
C LYS A 21 -5.50 -0.82 7.86
N TYR A 22 -5.03 -2.04 8.12
CA TYR A 22 -5.85 -3.07 8.72
C TYR A 22 -5.75 -3.06 10.25
N ASP A 23 -6.90 -3.12 10.92
CA ASP A 23 -6.98 -3.11 12.38
C ASP A 23 -7.01 -4.54 12.98
N GLU A 24 -7.36 -5.54 12.18
CA GLU A 24 -7.41 -6.95 12.56
C GLU A 24 -6.93 -7.87 11.44
N ASP A 25 -6.50 -9.08 11.81
CA ASP A 25 -6.11 -10.11 10.85
C ASP A 25 -7.33 -10.55 10.04
N GLN A 26 -7.22 -10.55 8.71
CA GLN A 26 -8.32 -10.95 7.84
C GLN A 26 -7.83 -11.59 6.55
N ILE A 27 -8.72 -12.40 5.96
CA ILE A 27 -8.52 -13.00 4.64
C ILE A 27 -9.44 -12.26 3.67
N ALA A 28 -8.86 -11.61 2.67
CA ALA A 28 -9.59 -10.83 1.69
C ALA A 28 -9.42 -11.39 0.26
N MET A 29 -10.47 -11.25 -0.53
CA MET A 29 -10.41 -11.47 -1.98
C MET A 29 -10.12 -10.15 -2.65
N ILE A 30 -9.02 -10.06 -3.39
CA ILE A 30 -8.60 -8.87 -4.14
C ILE A 30 -8.39 -9.27 -5.60
N GLY A 31 -9.18 -8.68 -6.49
CA GLY A 31 -9.31 -9.17 -7.85
C GLY A 31 -9.71 -10.65 -7.87
N THR A 32 -8.77 -11.53 -8.26
CA THR A 32 -8.99 -12.99 -8.35
C THR A 32 -8.18 -13.81 -7.34
N THR A 33 -7.44 -13.16 -6.44
CA THR A 33 -6.55 -13.82 -5.48
C THR A 33 -7.04 -13.67 -4.05
N LEU A 34 -6.94 -14.76 -3.29
CA LEU A 34 -7.06 -14.75 -1.83
C LEU A 34 -5.74 -14.27 -1.22
N GLN A 35 -5.81 -13.27 -0.35
CA GLN A 35 -4.64 -12.72 0.34
C GLN A 35 -4.91 -12.61 1.85
N ASP A 36 -3.96 -13.11 2.64
CA ASP A 36 -3.94 -12.95 4.09
C ASP A 36 -3.41 -11.56 4.44
N ARG A 37 -4.04 -10.85 5.38
CA ARG A 37 -3.64 -9.53 5.89
C ARG A 37 -3.50 -9.60 7.39
N LYS A 38 -2.42 -9.02 7.90
CA LYS A 38 -2.18 -8.89 9.33
C LYS A 38 -2.66 -7.53 9.82
N ALA A 39 -3.02 -7.45 11.10
CA ALA A 39 -3.20 -6.19 11.78
C ALA A 39 -1.95 -5.31 11.63
N GLY A 40 -2.13 -4.07 11.23
CA GLY A 40 -1.06 -3.10 10.97
C GLY A 40 -0.57 -3.06 9.52
N ASP A 41 -0.91 -4.06 8.69
CA ASP A 41 -0.58 -4.02 7.26
C ASP A 41 -1.21 -2.79 6.60
N VAL A 42 -0.46 -2.18 5.67
CA VAL A 42 -0.91 -1.04 4.89
C VAL A 42 -0.91 -1.42 3.41
N GLU A 43 -2.03 -1.21 2.74
CA GLU A 43 -2.17 -1.46 1.30
C GLU A 43 -2.54 -0.18 0.55
N ILE A 44 -2.00 -0.07 -0.66
CA ILE A 44 -2.39 0.95 -1.63
C ILE A 44 -3.13 0.24 -2.76
N PHE A 45 -4.33 0.75 -3.08
CA PHE A 45 -5.20 0.22 -4.12
C PHE A 45 -5.27 1.16 -5.31
N VAL A 46 -5.51 0.59 -6.48
CA VAL A 46 -5.96 1.31 -7.68
C VAL A 46 -7.40 0.91 -7.99
N ASN A 47 -8.26 1.90 -8.26
CA ASN A 47 -9.69 1.73 -8.48
C ASN A 47 -10.38 0.94 -7.35
N GLU A 48 -9.93 1.11 -6.11
CA GLU A 48 -10.45 0.46 -4.88
C GLU A 48 -10.33 -1.08 -4.81
N ASP A 49 -10.08 -1.77 -5.93
CA ASP A 49 -10.17 -3.23 -6.04
C ASP A 49 -8.84 -3.93 -6.32
N VAL A 50 -7.80 -3.19 -6.74
CA VAL A 50 -6.51 -3.77 -7.15
C VAL A 50 -5.42 -3.34 -6.18
N SER A 51 -4.95 -4.27 -5.34
CA SER A 51 -3.81 -4.04 -4.44
C SER A 51 -2.50 -3.99 -5.23
N VAL A 52 -1.85 -2.83 -5.23
CA VAL A 52 -0.67 -2.54 -6.03
C VAL A 52 0.62 -2.52 -5.21
N PHE A 53 0.52 -2.01 -3.98
CA PHE A 53 1.60 -1.99 -3.01
C PHE A 53 1.06 -2.46 -1.67
N ARG A 54 1.86 -3.25 -0.96
CA ARG A 54 1.57 -3.66 0.40
C ARG A 54 2.81 -3.55 1.26
N ILE A 55 2.65 -2.90 2.41
CA ILE A 55 3.65 -2.76 3.44
C ILE A 55 3.22 -3.65 4.61
N THR A 56 4.10 -4.54 5.03
CA THR A 56 3.87 -5.45 6.15
C THR A 56 5.02 -5.40 7.12
N THR A 57 4.74 -5.51 8.41
CA THR A 57 5.78 -5.63 9.45
C THR A 57 5.72 -7.03 10.06
N ASP A 58 6.86 -7.71 10.17
CA ASP A 58 6.93 -9.01 10.84
C ASP A 58 7.06 -8.87 12.37
N ASP A 59 7.05 -10.02 13.06
CA ASP A 59 7.12 -10.07 14.52
C ASP A 59 8.47 -9.59 15.10
N ASN A 60 9.46 -9.29 14.23
CA ASN A 60 10.78 -8.74 14.60
C ASN A 60 10.93 -7.27 14.15
N ASP A 61 9.82 -6.58 13.88
CA ASP A 61 9.78 -5.19 13.40
C ASP A 61 10.45 -4.97 12.02
N HIS A 62 10.65 -6.04 11.22
CA HIS A 62 11.13 -5.87 9.86
C HIS A 62 9.99 -5.45 8.93
N CYS A 63 10.19 -4.33 8.24
CA CYS A 63 9.24 -3.81 7.25
C CYS A 63 9.53 -4.38 5.86
N PHE A 64 8.53 -4.97 5.22
CA PHE A 64 8.60 -5.51 3.87
C PHE A 64 7.65 -4.75 2.94
N LEU A 65 8.12 -4.48 1.72
CA LEU A 65 7.30 -3.96 0.63
C LEU A 65 7.06 -5.06 -0.39
N LYS A 66 5.79 -5.39 -0.63
CA LYS A 66 5.35 -6.22 -1.75
C LYS A 66 4.78 -5.33 -2.85
N ILE A 67 5.26 -5.53 -4.08
CA ILE A 67 4.83 -4.78 -5.26
C ILE A 67 4.19 -5.75 -6.24
N SER A 68 2.94 -5.50 -6.62
CA SER A 68 2.22 -6.28 -7.62
C SER A 68 2.28 -5.55 -8.96
N ILE A 69 3.26 -5.87 -9.81
CA ILE A 69 3.40 -5.24 -11.13
C ILE A 69 2.52 -5.97 -12.14
N GLY A 70 1.29 -5.47 -12.28
CA GLY A 70 0.29 -5.90 -13.28
C GLY A 70 -0.77 -4.83 -13.50
N VAL A 71 -0.39 -3.57 -13.28
CA VAL A 71 -1.28 -2.44 -13.07
C VAL A 71 -1.11 -1.48 -14.22
N ASP A 72 -2.22 -0.97 -14.73
CA ASP A 72 -2.29 0.10 -15.73
C ASP A 72 -1.90 1.44 -15.10
N ILE A 73 -0.66 1.52 -14.57
CA ILE A 73 -0.12 2.79 -14.07
C ILE A 73 0.14 3.65 -15.30
N THR A 74 -0.61 4.73 -15.41
CA THR A 74 -0.62 5.65 -16.55
C THR A 74 0.76 6.28 -16.82
N SER A 75 1.66 6.30 -15.83
CA SER A 75 3.04 6.79 -15.95
C SER A 75 4.02 6.15 -14.97
N PHE A 76 5.25 5.90 -15.43
CA PHE A 76 6.37 5.50 -14.56
C PHE A 76 6.72 6.57 -13.50
N ASP A 77 6.46 7.85 -13.77
CA ASP A 77 6.72 8.93 -12.82
C ASP A 77 5.86 8.79 -11.56
N THR A 78 4.58 8.49 -11.75
CA THR A 78 3.63 8.20 -10.66
C THR A 78 4.09 7.03 -9.80
N PHE A 79 4.62 5.97 -10.43
CA PHE A 79 5.17 4.82 -9.71
C PHE A 79 6.35 5.23 -8.82
N PHE A 80 7.27 6.05 -9.33
CA PHE A 80 8.40 6.54 -8.53
C PHE A 80 7.97 7.48 -7.40
N GLU A 81 6.97 8.32 -7.62
CA GLU A 81 6.41 9.19 -6.58
C GLU A 81 5.83 8.38 -5.42
N ILE A 82 5.03 7.35 -5.74
CA ILE A 82 4.48 6.42 -4.75
C ILE A 82 5.60 5.68 -4.01
N LEU A 83 6.62 5.17 -4.72
CA LEU A 83 7.74 4.48 -4.09
C LEU A 83 8.54 5.37 -3.14
N ASN A 84 8.71 6.66 -3.46
CA ASN A 84 9.39 7.60 -2.58
C ASN A 84 8.60 7.82 -1.28
N LEU A 85 7.28 8.00 -1.37
CA LEU A 85 6.41 8.13 -0.19
C LEU A 85 6.40 6.86 0.66
N ILE A 86 6.34 5.68 0.02
CA ILE A 86 6.44 4.39 0.72
C ILE A 86 7.75 4.30 1.49
N LYS A 87 8.87 4.68 0.86
CA LYS A 87 10.18 4.69 1.50
C LYS A 87 10.19 5.62 2.72
N GLU A 88 9.73 6.85 2.58
CA GLU A 88 9.66 7.82 3.69
C GLU A 88 8.75 7.35 4.82
N TYR A 89 7.66 6.65 4.51
CA TYR A 89 6.80 6.04 5.51
C TYR A 89 7.52 4.92 6.25
N MET A 90 8.15 3.98 5.53
CA MET A 90 8.86 2.84 6.09
C MET A 90 10.07 3.23 6.94
N GLU A 91 10.78 4.32 6.62
CA GLU A 91 11.91 4.83 7.42
C GLU A 91 11.49 5.36 8.80
N ASN A 92 10.19 5.53 9.04
CA ASN A 92 9.63 6.12 10.26
C ASN A 92 8.56 5.24 10.92
N LEU A 93 8.48 3.96 10.54
CA LEU A 93 7.60 2.96 11.13
C LEU A 93 8.10 2.49 12.50
#